data_AF-A0A537V8K2-F1
#
_entry.id   AF-A0A537V8K2-F1
#
_cell.length_a   1.000
_cell.length_b   1.000
_cell.length_c   1.000
_cell.angle_alpha   90.00
_cell.angle_beta   90.00
_cell.angle_gamma   90.00
#
_symmetry.space_group_name_H-M   'P 1'
#
loop_
_entity.id
_entity.type
_entity.pdbx_description
1 polymer ?
#
loop_
_entity_poly.entity_id
_entity_poly.type
_entity_poly.pdbx_seq_one_letter_code
_entity_poly.pdbx_strand_id
1 'polypeptide(L)'
;MQITLAMVALWKRGQEILATKAEQKWEEEGGRRREFLDLAVELHELLDRRPWEVDVFYVDAMKPSDDQDQGDWVGAAAARRALVAALQQQSG
;
A
#
# COMPACT_ATOMS: atom_id res chain seq x y z
N MET A 1 4.37 -15.53 -3.88
CA MET A 1 3.71 -14.56 -4.76
C MET A 1 4.76 -13.78 -5.54
N GLN A 2 4.57 -13.57 -6.84
CA GLN A 2 5.47 -12.76 -7.68
C GLN A 2 4.83 -11.38 -7.90
N ILE A 3 5.62 -10.32 -7.71
CA ILE A 3 5.14 -8.95 -7.94
C ILE A 3 5.03 -8.70 -9.45
N THR A 4 3.87 -8.22 -9.90
CA THR A 4 3.58 -7.91 -11.30
C THR A 4 3.78 -6.43 -11.61
N LEU A 5 3.81 -6.07 -12.90
CA LEU A 5 3.86 -4.67 -13.33
C LEU A 5 2.65 -3.86 -12.85
N ALA A 6 1.46 -4.48 -12.84
CA ALA A 6 0.23 -3.83 -12.38
C ALA A 6 0.31 -3.46 -10.89
N MET A 7 0.78 -4.39 -10.04
CA MET A 7 0.99 -4.13 -8.61
C MET A 7 1.97 -2.97 -8.38
N VAL A 8 3.05 -2.90 -9.17
CA VAL A 8 4.03 -1.81 -9.07
C VAL A 8 3.43 -0.47 -9.53
N ALA A 9 2.57 -0.48 -10.55
CA ALA A 9 1.88 0.73 -11.01
C ALA A 9 0.91 1.27 -9.95
N LEU A 10 0.11 0.41 -9.33
CA LEU A 10 -0.79 0.77 -8.22
C LEU A 10 0.01 1.31 -7.02
N TRP A 11 1.10 0.63 -6.67
CA TRP A 11 2.02 1.07 -5.62
C TRP A 11 2.59 2.46 -5.88
N LYS A 12 3.15 2.70 -7.08
CA LYS A 12 3.67 4.01 -7.49
C LYS A 12 2.59 5.09 -7.34
N ARG A 13 1.38 4.82 -7.85
CA ARG A 13 0.29 5.79 -7.80
C ARG A 13 -0.17 6.10 -6.39
N GLY A 14 -0.30 5.09 -5.53
CA GLY A 14 -0.62 5.31 -4.11
C GLY A 14 0.45 6.13 -3.40
N GLN A 15 1.75 5.88 -3.66
CA GLN A 15 2.85 6.67 -3.10
C GLN A 15 2.82 8.13 -3.56
N GLU A 16 2.48 8.41 -4.82
CA GLU A 16 2.32 9.79 -5.32
C GLU A 16 1.21 10.54 -4.57
N ILE A 17 0.09 9.87 -4.28
CA ILE A 17 -1.01 10.47 -3.52
C ILE A 17 -0.56 10.78 -2.09
N LEU A 18 0.05 9.79 -1.41
CA LEU A 18 0.55 9.94 -0.03
C LEU A 18 1.60 11.04 0.11
N ALA A 19 2.48 11.21 -0.89
CA ALA A 19 3.49 12.25 -0.88
C ALA A 19 2.90 13.66 -0.77
N THR A 20 1.67 13.85 -1.25
CA THR A 20 0.94 15.13 -1.19
C THR A 20 -0.11 15.18 -0.09
N LYS A 21 -0.30 14.08 0.67
CA LYS A 21 -1.37 13.90 1.65
C LYS A 21 -2.78 14.06 1.05
N ALA A 22 -2.92 13.88 -0.25
CA ALA A 22 -4.19 14.10 -0.94
C ALA A 22 -5.24 13.04 -0.60
N GLU A 23 -4.83 11.89 -0.06
CA GLU A 23 -5.73 10.84 0.46
C GLU A 23 -6.52 11.28 1.69
N GLN A 24 -6.11 12.36 2.36
CA GLN A 24 -6.78 12.82 3.59
C GLN A 24 -8.10 13.55 3.29
N LYS A 25 -8.26 14.03 2.05
CA LYS A 25 -9.38 14.86 1.62
C LYS A 25 -10.18 14.19 0.52
N TRP A 26 -11.49 14.38 0.56
CA TRP A 26 -12.37 13.97 -0.54
C TRP A 26 -12.17 14.87 -1.77
N GLU A 27 -12.63 14.40 -2.92
CA GLU A 27 -12.52 15.08 -4.22
C GLU A 27 -13.15 16.48 -4.18
N GLU A 28 -14.25 16.62 -3.45
CA GLU A 28 -14.96 17.90 -3.22
C GLU A 28 -14.07 18.96 -2.54
N GLU A 29 -13.08 18.52 -1.76
CA GLU A 29 -12.12 19.37 -1.06
C GLU A 29 -10.78 19.49 -1.81
N GLY A 30 -10.73 19.02 -3.07
CA GLY A 30 -9.52 18.97 -3.90
C GLY A 30 -8.57 17.83 -3.55
N GLY A 31 -9.04 16.83 -2.80
CA GLY A 31 -8.27 15.62 -2.48
C GLY A 31 -8.44 14.50 -3.50
N ARG A 32 -7.89 13.33 -3.16
CA ARG A 32 -7.84 12.13 -4.01
C ARG A 32 -8.15 10.86 -3.20
N ARG A 33 -8.95 11.00 -2.16
CA ARG A 33 -9.26 9.91 -1.22
C ARG A 33 -9.97 8.73 -1.88
N ARG A 34 -10.92 8.97 -2.79
CA ARG A 34 -11.61 7.87 -3.48
C ARG A 34 -10.64 7.03 -4.29
N GLU A 35 -9.82 7.70 -5.10
CA GLU A 35 -8.80 7.02 -5.88
C GLU A 35 -7.82 6.27 -4.99
N PHE A 36 -7.35 6.86 -3.89
CA PHE A 36 -6.47 6.17 -2.97
C PHE A 36 -7.09 4.90 -2.38
N LEU A 37 -8.37 4.96 -1.97
CA LEU A 37 -9.08 3.80 -1.43
C LEU A 37 -9.28 2.72 -2.48
N ASP A 38 -9.63 3.10 -3.71
CA ASP A 38 -9.82 2.13 -4.80
C ASP A 38 -8.47 1.45 -5.16
N LEU A 39 -7.36 2.20 -5.20
CA LEU A 39 -6.01 1.66 -5.38
C LEU A 39 -5.59 0.71 -4.25
N ALA A 40 -5.91 1.06 -2.99
CA ALA A 40 -5.59 0.25 -1.83
C ALA A 40 -6.32 -1.10 -1.85
N VAL A 41 -7.61 -1.08 -2.19
CA VAL A 41 -8.41 -2.30 -2.34
C VAL A 41 -7.85 -3.19 -3.46
N GLU A 42 -7.63 -2.62 -4.66
CA GLU A 42 -7.13 -3.40 -5.79
C GLU A 42 -5.74 -3.99 -5.51
N LEU A 43 -4.86 -3.22 -4.87
CA LEU A 43 -3.54 -3.70 -4.49
C LEU A 43 -3.62 -4.81 -3.43
N HIS A 44 -4.52 -4.71 -2.45
CA HIS A 44 -4.74 -5.78 -1.46
C HIS A 44 -5.22 -7.08 -2.11
N GLU A 45 -6.18 -7.00 -3.02
CA GLU A 45 -6.70 -8.16 -3.76
C GLU A 45 -5.59 -8.84 -4.56
N LEU A 46 -4.78 -8.06 -5.28
CA LEU A 46 -3.65 -8.59 -6.04
C LEU A 46 -2.60 -9.23 -5.14
N LEU A 47 -2.37 -8.67 -3.95
CA LEU A 47 -1.41 -9.19 -2.98
C LEU A 47 -1.93 -10.41 -2.19
N ASP A 48 -3.14 -10.90 -2.51
CA ASP A 48 -3.84 -11.96 -1.76
C ASP A 48 -3.99 -11.62 -0.26
N ARG A 49 -4.27 -10.34 0.02
CA ARG A 49 -4.48 -9.80 1.37
C ARG A 49 -5.96 -9.61 1.67
N ARG A 50 -6.33 -9.75 2.93
CA ARG A 50 -7.70 -9.53 3.39
C ARG A 50 -7.99 -8.02 3.56
N PRO A 51 -9.26 -7.58 3.48
CA PRO A 51 -9.62 -6.17 3.68
C PRO A 51 -9.37 -5.63 5.10
N TRP A 52 -9.31 -6.50 6.12
CA TRP A 52 -9.06 -6.12 7.51
C TRP A 52 -7.58 -6.22 7.91
N GLU A 53 -6.73 -6.69 7.01
CA GLU A 53 -5.29 -6.76 7.24
C GLU A 53 -4.63 -5.38 7.08
N VAL A 54 -3.48 -5.17 7.73
CA VAL A 54 -2.71 -3.93 7.69
C VAL A 54 -2.41 -3.54 6.25
N ASP A 55 -2.70 -2.27 5.95
CA ASP A 55 -2.49 -1.68 4.64
C ASP A 55 -1.00 -1.50 4.34
N VAL A 56 -0.56 -2.04 3.19
CA VAL A 56 0.83 -2.00 2.74
C VAL A 56 1.38 -0.58 2.55
N PHE A 57 0.52 0.41 2.34
CA PHE A 57 0.88 1.82 2.27
C PHE A 57 1.25 2.42 3.64
N TYR A 58 0.70 1.89 4.74
CA TYR A 58 0.83 2.46 6.09
C TYR A 58 1.67 1.64 7.08
N VAL A 59 2.23 0.51 6.67
CA VAL A 59 3.07 -0.38 7.49
C VAL A 59 4.11 0.36 8.35
N ASP A 60 4.86 1.28 7.75
CA ASP A 60 5.95 1.98 8.46
C ASP A 60 5.43 3.06 9.43
N ALA A 61 4.20 3.53 9.24
CA ALA A 61 3.59 4.56 10.07
C ALA A 61 2.93 3.99 11.34
N MET A 62 2.64 2.68 11.35
CA MET A 62 1.89 2.02 12.43
C MET A 62 2.53 0.69 12.82
N LYS A 63 3.79 0.69 13.30
CA LYS A 63 4.34 -0.52 13.95
C LYS A 63 3.58 -0.76 15.26
N PRO A 64 2.88 -1.91 15.45
CA PRO A 64 2.16 -2.18 16.68
C PRO A 64 3.11 -2.28 17.88
N SER A 65 2.64 -1.86 19.06
CA SER A 65 3.34 -2.09 20.33
C SER A 65 3.19 -3.53 20.84
N ASP A 66 2.13 -4.23 20.40
CA ASP A 66 1.67 -5.48 21.00
C ASP A 66 1.95 -6.70 20.08
N ASP A 67 2.15 -7.86 20.69
CA ASP A 67 2.58 -9.09 20.00
C ASP A 67 1.50 -9.72 19.10
N GLN A 68 0.20 -9.51 19.38
CA GLN A 68 -0.90 -10.13 18.62
C GLN A 68 -1.06 -9.57 17.19
N ASP A 69 -0.69 -8.31 16.97
CA ASP A 69 -0.77 -7.66 15.65
C ASP A 69 0.51 -7.87 14.80
N GLN A 70 1.52 -8.57 15.33
CA GLN A 70 2.80 -8.77 14.64
C GLN A 70 2.68 -9.65 13.40
N GLY A 71 1.79 -10.65 13.40
CA GLY A 71 1.65 -11.59 12.28
C GLY A 71 1.18 -10.91 10.99
N ASP A 72 0.13 -10.11 11.10
CA ASP A 72 -0.39 -9.32 9.97
C ASP A 72 0.61 -8.25 9.53
N TRP A 73 1.20 -7.53 10.48
CA TRP A 73 2.19 -6.51 10.20
C TRP A 73 3.42 -7.07 9.45
N VAL A 74 3.89 -8.27 9.82
CA VAL A 74 4.99 -8.96 9.12
C VAL A 74 4.61 -9.28 7.67
N GLY A 75 3.38 -9.74 7.43
CA GLY A 75 2.86 -9.99 6.09
C GLY A 75 2.82 -8.73 5.23
N ALA A 76 2.25 -7.65 5.79
CA ALA A 76 2.19 -6.34 5.16
C ALA A 76 3.59 -5.79 4.83
N ALA A 77 4.52 -5.88 5.78
CA ALA A 77 5.91 -5.44 5.61
C ALA A 77 6.68 -6.27 4.57
N ALA A 78 6.41 -7.57 4.48
CA ALA A 78 6.98 -8.42 3.45
C ALA A 78 6.45 -8.02 2.05
N ALA A 79 5.13 -7.81 1.92
CA ALA A 79 4.53 -7.37 0.67
C ALA A 79 5.07 -6.00 0.22
N ARG A 80 5.17 -5.05 1.15
CA ARG A 80 5.77 -3.73 0.90
C ARG A 80 7.21 -3.83 0.41
N ARG A 81 8.04 -4.63 1.08
CA ARG A 81 9.44 -4.85 0.65
C ARG A 81 9.54 -5.45 -0.75
N ALA A 82 8.65 -6.38 -1.09
CA ALA A 82 8.60 -6.97 -2.42
C ALA A 82 8.23 -5.94 -3.50
N LEU A 83 7.25 -5.06 -3.23
CA LEU A 83 6.87 -3.96 -4.13
C LEU A 83 8.02 -2.98 -4.36
N VAL A 84 8.72 -2.59 -3.29
CA VAL A 84 9.89 -1.68 -3.37
C VAL A 84 11.03 -2.33 -4.16
N ALA A 85 11.33 -3.61 -3.92
CA ALA A 85 12.37 -4.32 -4.66
C ALA A 85 12.03 -4.42 -6.16
N ALA A 86 10.78 -4.75 -6.50
CA ALA A 86 10.33 -4.82 -7.89
C ALA A 86 10.37 -3.44 -8.59
N LEU A 87 10.03 -2.37 -7.86
CA LEU A 87 10.15 -1.00 -8.34
C LEU A 87 11.61 -0.64 -8.68
N GLN A 88 12.55 -1.00 -7.81
CA GLN A 88 13.97 -0.73 -8.01
C GLN A 88 14.53 -1.49 -9.21
N GLN A 89 14.12 -2.75 -9.41
CA GLN A 89 14.52 -3.56 -10.57
C GLN A 89 14.02 -3.01 -11.91
N GLN A 90 12.94 -2.22 -11.92
CA GLN A 90 12.44 -1.57 -13.14
C GLN A 90 13.11 -0.21 -13.42
N SER A 91 13.81 0.34 -12.42
CA SER A 91 14.38 1.68 -12.48
C SER A 91 15.90 1.69 -12.69
N GLY A 92 16.53 0.50 -12.70
CA GLY A 92 17.95 0.28 -12.99
C GLY A 92 18.15 -0.34 -14.36
#